data_AF-A0AAN7KFR5-F1
#
_entry.id   AF-A0AAN7KFR5-F1
#
_cell.length_a   1.000
_cell.length_b   1.000
_cell.length_c   1.000
_cell.angle_alpha   90.00
_cell.angle_beta   90.00
_cell.angle_gamma   90.00
#
_symmetry.space_group_name_H-M   'P 1'
#
loop_
_entity.id
_entity.type
_entity.pdbx_description
1 polymer ?
#
loop_
_entity_poly.entity_id
_entity_poly.type
_entity_poly.pdbx_seq_one_letter_code
_entity_poly.pdbx_strand_id
1 'polypeptide(L)'
;MEDLASIIFIVTAFFCTLGSIALATFHIYRHLLNYTEPVYQRYIVRIIFMVPVYALMSFLSLILPDSSIYFNSIREVYEAWVIYNFLSLCLAWVGGPGAVVLSLSGRVLKPSCYLMTCCLPPLPLDG
;
A
#
# COMPACT_ATOMS: atom_id res chain seq x y z
N MET A 1 -9.13 -5.14 -38.10
CA MET A 1 -9.59 -4.03 -37.24
C MET A 1 -9.24 -4.30 -35.79
N GLU A 2 -9.39 -5.54 -35.34
CA GLU A 2 -9.05 -5.99 -33.99
C GLU A 2 -7.55 -5.87 -33.66
N ASP A 3 -6.65 -6.16 -34.61
CA ASP A 3 -5.20 -6.03 -34.39
C ASP A 3 -4.74 -4.57 -34.20
N LEU A 4 -5.33 -3.64 -34.97
CA LEU A 4 -5.01 -2.21 -34.87
C LEU A 4 -5.44 -1.66 -33.50
N ALA A 5 -6.61 -2.07 -33.00
CA ALA A 5 -7.09 -1.67 -31.69
C ALA A 5 -6.13 -2.18 -30.59
N SER A 6 -5.75 -3.45 -30.64
CA SER A 6 -4.78 -4.05 -29.70
C SER A 6 -3.43 -3.33 -29.69
N ILE A 7 -2.90 -2.98 -30.87
CA ILE A 7 -1.64 -2.22 -30.99
C ILE A 7 -1.76 -0.83 -30.36
N ILE A 8 -2.85 -0.11 -30.62
CA ILE A 8 -3.09 1.23 -30.04
C ILE A 8 -3.17 1.15 -28.51
N PHE A 9 -3.84 0.14 -27.96
CA PHE A 9 -3.92 -0.06 -26.50
C PHE A 9 -2.55 -0.33 -25.88
N ILE A 10 -1.72 -1.18 -26.49
CA ILE A 10 -0.38 -1.49 -25.99
C ILE A 10 0.51 -0.24 -26.00
N VAL A 11 0.51 0.52 -27.10
CA VAL A 11 1.32 1.74 -27.21
C VAL A 11 0.88 2.79 -26.19
N THR A 12 -0.43 3.01 -26.05
CA THR A 12 -0.97 3.97 -25.08
C THR A 12 -0.65 3.54 -23.63
N ALA A 13 -0.80 2.26 -23.32
CA ALA A 13 -0.46 1.70 -22.02
C ALA A 13 1.04 1.86 -21.70
N PHE A 14 1.91 1.66 -22.69
CA PHE A 14 3.35 1.84 -22.53
C PHE A 14 3.71 3.29 -22.15
N PHE A 15 3.18 4.29 -22.86
CA PHE A 15 3.44 5.69 -22.50
C PHE A 15 2.86 6.07 -21.12
N CYS A 16 1.67 5.58 -20.79
CA CYS A 16 1.04 5.84 -19.50
C CYS A 16 1.85 5.23 -18.35
N THR A 17 2.32 3.99 -18.51
CA THR A 17 3.11 3.28 -17.50
C THR A 17 4.45 3.96 -17.26
N LEU A 18 5.17 4.31 -18.32
CA LEU A 18 6.39 5.12 -18.24
C LEU A 18 6.15 6.46 -17.52
N GLY A 19 5.07 7.17 -17.88
CA GLY A 19 4.70 8.43 -17.23
C GLY A 19 4.45 8.28 -15.73
N SER A 20 3.72 7.23 -15.34
CA SER A 20 3.43 6.94 -13.92
C SER A 20 4.69 6.62 -13.12
N ILE A 21 5.63 5.85 -13.70
CA ILE A 21 6.90 5.49 -13.07
C ILE A 21 7.79 6.73 -12.93
N ALA A 22 7.84 7.58 -13.96
CA ALA A 22 8.59 8.84 -13.92
C ALA A 22 8.04 9.80 -12.85
N LEU A 23 6.72 9.92 -12.73
CA LEU A 23 6.11 10.75 -11.70
C LEU A 23 6.36 10.21 -10.29
N ALA A 24 6.21 8.89 -10.10
CA ALA A 24 6.46 8.25 -8.81
C ALA A 24 7.93 8.39 -8.37
N THR A 25 8.88 8.17 -9.29
CA THR A 25 10.31 8.36 -9.03
C THR A 25 10.65 9.81 -8.71
N PHE A 26 10.03 10.78 -9.39
CA PHE A 26 10.17 12.20 -9.05
C PHE A 26 9.66 12.51 -7.63
N HIS A 27 8.50 11.96 -7.23
CA HIS A 27 7.97 12.11 -5.87
C HIS A 27 8.92 11.53 -4.81
N ILE A 28 9.45 10.33 -5.06
CA ILE A 28 10.41 9.67 -4.16
C ILE A 28 11.69 10.50 -4.06
N TYR A 29 12.21 11.00 -5.19
CA TYR A 29 13.40 11.82 -5.24
C TYR A 29 13.24 13.11 -4.42
N ARG A 30 12.10 13.80 -4.52
CA ARG A 30 11.81 14.99 -3.71
C ARG A 30 11.73 14.67 -2.21
N HIS A 31 11.15 13.54 -1.84
CA HIS A 31 11.13 13.08 -0.44
C HIS A 31 12.54 12.80 0.09
N LEU A 32 13.40 12.21 -0.73
CA LEU A 32 14.79 11.90 -0.38
C LEU A 32 15.66 13.17 -0.29
N LEU A 33 15.38 14.20 -1.10
CA LEU A 33 16.12 15.47 -1.02
C LEU A 33 15.83 16.25 0.27
N ASN A 34 14.59 16.22 0.75
CA ASN A 34 14.20 16.92 1.98
C ASN A 34 14.01 15.93 3.14
N TYR A 35 15.06 15.20 3.48
CA TYR A 35 15.02 14.09 4.44
C TYR A 35 15.06 14.55 5.90
N THR A 36 13.99 15.22 6.37
CA THR A 36 13.93 15.83 7.71
C THR A 36 13.55 14.83 8.82
N GLU A 37 12.67 13.87 8.52
CA GLU A 37 12.24 12.84 9.48
C GLU A 37 12.30 11.43 8.86
N PRO A 38 13.40 10.70 9.07
CA PRO A 38 13.71 9.49 8.32
C PRO A 38 12.74 8.32 8.60
N VAL A 39 12.13 8.29 9.79
CA VAL A 39 11.20 7.23 10.21
C VAL A 39 9.90 7.31 9.40
N TYR A 40 9.24 8.47 9.39
CA TYR A 40 7.99 8.68 8.66
C TYR A 40 8.20 8.59 7.15
N GLN A 41 9.24 9.25 6.65
CA GLN A 41 9.50 9.30 5.21
C GLN A 41 9.82 7.92 4.62
N ARG A 42 10.48 7.04 5.39
CA ARG A 42 10.74 5.67 4.93
C ARG A 42 9.44 4.89 4.70
N TYR A 43 8.45 5.01 5.57
CA TYR A 43 7.14 4.38 5.36
C TYR A 43 6.40 4.99 4.16
N ILE A 44 6.41 6.32 4.04
CA ILE A 44 5.76 7.04 2.93
C ILE A 44 6.37 6.62 1.58
N VAL A 45 7.70 6.55 1.47
CA VAL A 45 8.38 6.13 0.24
C VAL A 45 8.00 4.72 -0.17
N ARG A 46 7.89 3.78 0.79
CA ARG A 46 7.43 2.41 0.53
C ARG A 46 5.99 2.35 0.01
N ILE A 47 5.10 3.20 0.53
CA ILE A 47 3.71 3.31 0.08
C ILE A 47 3.65 3.90 -1.35
N ILE A 48 4.40 4.97 -1.65
CA ILE A 48 4.43 5.58 -2.99
C ILE A 48 4.90 4.59 -4.05
N PHE A 49 5.79 3.66 -3.68
CA PHE A 49 6.31 2.62 -4.56
C PHE A 49 5.23 1.61 -5.03
N MET A 50 4.00 1.66 -4.48
CA MET A 50 2.83 0.95 -4.99
C MET A 50 2.48 1.34 -6.43
N VAL A 51 2.54 2.64 -6.76
CA VAL A 51 2.17 3.14 -8.09
C VAL A 51 2.99 2.49 -9.22
N PRO A 52 4.34 2.51 -9.19
CA PRO A 52 5.13 1.90 -10.25
C PRO A 52 4.96 0.37 -10.31
N VAL A 53 4.80 -0.31 -9.16
CA VAL A 53 4.54 -1.76 -9.13
C VAL A 53 3.22 -2.10 -9.82
N TYR A 54 2.14 -1.37 -9.50
CA TYR A 54 0.83 -1.59 -10.12
C TYR A 54 0.83 -1.25 -11.61
N ALA A 55 1.53 -0.18 -12.02
CA ALA A 55 1.67 0.19 -13.42
C ALA A 55 2.40 -0.91 -14.23
N LEU A 56 3.54 -1.39 -13.72
CA LEU A 56 4.31 -2.46 -14.37
C LEU A 56 3.54 -3.77 -14.45
N MET A 57 2.92 -4.21 -13.35
CA MET A 57 2.16 -5.47 -13.34
C MET A 57 0.94 -5.41 -14.25
N SER A 58 0.27 -4.26 -14.34
CA SER A 58 -0.87 -4.07 -15.25
C SER A 58 -0.45 -4.08 -16.72
N PHE A 59 0.69 -3.46 -17.06
CA PHE A 59 1.25 -3.53 -18.40
C PHE A 59 1.67 -4.95 -18.79
N LEU A 60 2.34 -5.64 -17.87
CA LEU A 60 2.84 -6.99 -18.13
C LEU A 60 1.69 -8.01 -18.26
N SER A 61 0.60 -7.82 -17.50
CA SER A 61 -0.63 -8.59 -17.65
C SER A 61 -1.34 -8.34 -18.99
N LEU A 62 -1.13 -7.19 -19.63
CA LEU A 62 -1.69 -6.87 -20.95
C LEU A 62 -0.89 -7.55 -22.07
N ILE A 63 0.43 -7.69 -21.93
CA ILE A 63 1.30 -8.35 -22.92
C ILE A 63 1.24 -9.88 -22.79
N LEU A 64 1.20 -10.39 -21.56
CA LEU A 64 1.29 -11.83 -21.25
C LEU A 64 0.03 -12.29 -20.49
N PRO A 65 -1.10 -12.47 -21.19
CA PRO A 65 -2.35 -12.89 -20.54
C PRO A 65 -2.26 -14.27 -19.88
N ASP A 66 -1.46 -15.19 -20.42
CA ASP A 66 -1.25 -16.53 -19.84
C ASP A 66 -0.60 -16.50 -18.45
N SER A 67 0.20 -15.46 -18.17
CA SER A 67 0.88 -15.27 -16.88
C SER A 67 0.19 -14.24 -15.98
N SER A 68 -0.99 -13.74 -16.37
CA SER A 68 -1.74 -12.71 -15.63
C SER A 68 -2.01 -13.07 -14.17
N ILE A 69 -2.25 -14.35 -13.88
CA ILE A 69 -2.51 -14.85 -12.52
C ILE A 69 -1.30 -14.58 -11.61
N TYR A 70 -0.07 -14.82 -12.09
CA TYR A 70 1.14 -14.59 -11.31
C TYR A 70 1.34 -13.10 -10.99
N PHE A 71 1.12 -12.21 -11.98
CA PHE A 71 1.22 -10.77 -11.75
C PHE A 71 0.16 -10.25 -10.78
N ASN A 72 -1.05 -10.81 -10.84
CA ASN A 72 -2.09 -10.48 -9.87
C ASN A 72 -1.71 -10.92 -8.46
N SER A 73 -1.16 -12.13 -8.28
CA SER A 73 -0.71 -12.59 -6.96
C SER A 73 0.38 -11.68 -6.36
N ILE A 74 1.33 -11.21 -7.17
CA ILE A 74 2.37 -10.26 -6.70
C ILE A 74 1.74 -8.95 -6.22
N ARG A 75 0.70 -8.47 -6.93
CA ARG A 75 -0.03 -7.25 -6.57
C ARG A 75 -0.70 -7.38 -5.20
N GLU A 76 -1.41 -8.48 -4.97
CA GLU A 76 -2.07 -8.78 -3.69
C GLU A 76 -1.06 -8.85 -2.51
N VAL A 77 0.09 -9.50 -2.72
CA VAL A 77 1.16 -9.57 -1.70
C VAL A 77 1.72 -8.18 -1.40
N TYR A 78 1.92 -7.37 -2.43
CA TYR A 78 2.41 -6.00 -2.26
C TYR A 78 1.39 -5.13 -1.52
N GLU A 79 0.10 -5.31 -1.79
CA GLU A 79 -0.98 -4.61 -1.10
C GLU A 79 -0.96 -4.88 0.41
N ALA A 80 -0.86 -6.14 0.81
CA ALA A 80 -0.71 -6.51 2.21
C ALA A 80 0.51 -5.85 2.87
N TRP A 81 1.63 -5.78 2.15
CA TRP A 81 2.84 -5.11 2.63
C TRP A 81 2.65 -3.59 2.77
N VAL A 82 1.97 -2.94 1.84
CA VAL A 82 1.66 -1.50 1.90
C VAL A 82 0.75 -1.19 3.08
N ILE A 83 -0.27 -2.01 3.34
CA ILE A 83 -1.16 -1.86 4.49
C ILE A 83 -0.38 -1.94 5.80
N TYR A 84 0.56 -2.89 5.93
CA TYR A 84 1.45 -2.96 7.09
C TYR A 84 2.28 -1.69 7.29
N ASN A 85 2.87 -1.14 6.22
CA ASN A 85 3.64 0.10 6.31
C ASN A 85 2.75 1.31 6.63
N PHE A 86 1.51 1.34 6.12
CA PHE A 86 0.52 2.37 6.44
C PHE A 86 0.11 2.33 7.92
N LEU A 87 -0.19 1.15 8.46
CA LEU A 87 -0.48 0.99 9.89
C LEU A 87 0.71 1.42 10.74
N SER A 88 1.93 1.04 10.35
CA SER A 88 3.16 1.42 11.04
C SER A 88 3.38 2.95 11.02
N LEU A 89 3.02 3.61 9.92
CA LEU A 89 3.04 5.06 9.83
C LEU A 89 2.04 5.68 10.81
N CYS A 90 0.79 5.22 10.84
CA CYS A 90 -0.22 5.71 11.78
C CYS A 90 0.22 5.54 13.24
N LEU A 91 0.80 4.38 13.59
CA LEU A 91 1.34 4.14 14.93
C LEU A 91 2.48 5.10 15.27
N ALA A 92 3.39 5.37 14.33
CA ALA A 92 4.46 6.34 14.53
C ALA A 92 3.89 7.75 14.81
N TRP A 93 2.84 8.17 14.10
CA TRP A 93 2.21 9.49 14.28
C TRP A 93 1.55 9.66 15.66
N VAL A 94 1.11 8.56 16.29
CA VAL A 94 0.49 8.58 17.63
C VAL A 94 1.54 8.55 18.76
N GLY A 95 2.84 8.55 18.42
CA GLY A 95 3.94 8.48 19.40
C GLY A 95 4.61 7.11 19.48
N GLY A 96 4.33 6.23 18.52
CA GLY A 96 4.93 4.90 18.40
C GLY A 96 4.15 3.79 19.12
N PRO A 97 4.55 2.53 18.91
CA PRO A 97 3.84 1.37 19.46
C PRO A 97 3.81 1.37 21.00
N GLY A 98 4.88 1.85 21.65
CA GLY A 98 4.94 1.93 23.12
C GLY A 98 3.94 2.91 23.73
N ALA A 99 3.74 4.08 23.10
CA ALA A 99 2.76 5.07 23.55
C ALA A 99 1.32 4.56 23.39
N VAL A 100 1.06 3.79 22.33
CA VAL A 100 -0.23 3.15 22.08
C VAL A 100 -0.51 2.07 23.13
N VAL A 101 0.44 1.17 23.40
CA VAL A 101 0.29 0.15 24.44
C VAL A 101 0.08 0.78 25.82
N LEU A 102 0.81 1.84 26.16
CA LEU A 102 0.62 2.56 27.42
C LEU A 102 -0.78 3.20 27.51
N SER A 103 -1.28 3.78 26.42
CA SER A 103 -2.61 4.42 26.35
C SER A 103 -3.76 3.41 26.39
N LEU A 104 -3.47 2.16 26.05
CA LEU A 104 -4.39 1.03 26.02
C LEU A 104 -4.35 0.18 27.30
N SER A 105 -3.23 0.23 28.04
CA SER A 105 -3.07 -0.45 29.31
C SER A 105 -4.19 -0.08 30.29
N GLY A 106 -4.92 -1.09 30.78
CA GLY A 106 -6.05 -0.92 31.70
C GLY A 106 -7.37 -0.53 31.04
N ARG A 107 -7.42 -0.41 29.70
CA ARG A 107 -8.66 -0.29 28.94
C ARG A 107 -9.13 -1.68 28.51
N VAL A 108 -10.45 -1.88 28.55
CA VAL A 108 -11.11 -3.06 28.01
C VAL A 108 -11.98 -2.68 26.83
N LEU A 109 -11.96 -3.47 25.77
CA LEU A 109 -12.84 -3.27 24.63
C LEU A 109 -14.25 -3.65 25.06
N LYS A 110 -15.16 -2.68 25.15
CA LYS A 110 -16.56 -2.99 25.40
C LYS A 110 -17.16 -3.66 24.17
N PRO A 111 -17.84 -4.82 24.32
CA PRO A 111 -18.49 -5.48 23.19
C PRO A 111 -19.56 -4.55 22.59
N SER A 112 -19.63 -4.51 21.26
CA SER A 112 -20.58 -3.69 20.54
C SER A 112 -21.29 -4.51 19.47
N CYS A 113 -22.60 -4.68 19.65
CA CYS A 113 -23.62 -4.33 18.66
C CYS A 113 -23.15 -4.25 17.20
N TYR A 114 -22.72 -3.02 16.88
CA TYR A 114 -22.37 -2.51 15.57
C TYR A 114 -21.07 -3.10 15.00
N LEU A 115 -20.11 -3.45 15.86
CA LEU A 115 -18.85 -4.07 15.48
C LEU A 115 -18.95 -5.60 15.41
N MET A 116 -20.16 -6.17 15.52
CA MET A 116 -20.42 -7.61 15.58
C MET A 116 -19.64 -8.34 16.71
N THR A 117 -19.26 -7.62 17.78
CA THR A 117 -18.50 -8.18 18.92
C THR A 117 -19.38 -8.50 20.13
N CYS A 118 -20.70 -8.44 19.99
CA CYS A 118 -21.69 -8.55 21.06
C CYS A 118 -21.63 -9.88 21.84
N CYS A 119 -21.12 -10.94 21.21
CA CYS A 119 -21.04 -12.27 21.80
C CYS A 119 -19.66 -12.62 22.37
N LEU A 120 -18.66 -11.73 22.21
CA LEU A 120 -17.31 -11.96 22.74
C LEU A 120 -17.21 -11.40 24.17
N PRO A 121 -16.51 -12.11 25.08
CA PRO A 121 -16.16 -11.56 26.38
C PRO A 121 -15.31 -10.28 26.20
N PRO A 122 -15.35 -9.34 27.16
CA PRO A 122 -14.57 -8.11 27.07
C PRO A 122 -13.08 -8.46 26.92
N LEU A 123 -12.49 -8.03 25.81
CA LEU A 123 -11.09 -8.28 25.51
C LEU A 123 -10.24 -7.20 26.21
N PRO A 124 -9.31 -7.56 27.09
CA PRO A 124 -8.35 -6.60 27.64
C PRO A 124 -7.37 -6.19 26.53
N LEU A 125 -7.03 -4.89 26.43
CA LEU A 125 -6.11 -4.36 25.41
C LEU A 125 -4.65 -4.35 25.90
N ASP A 126 -4.28 -5.36 26.67
CA ASP A 126 -2.91 -5.53 27.16
C ASP A 126 -2.02 -5.86 25.95
N GLY A 127 -0.95 -5.09 25.77
CA GLY A 127 -0.02 -5.22 24.64
C GLY A 127 0.72 -6.56 24.59
#